data_AF-Q72DF5-F1
#
_entry.id   AF-Q72DF5-F1
#
_cell.length_a   1.000
_cell.length_b   1.000
_cell.length_c   1.000
_cell.angle_alpha   90.00
_cell.angle_beta   90.00
_cell.angle_gamma   90.00
#
_symmetry.space_group_name_H-M   'P 1'
#
loop_
_entity.id
_entity.type
_entity.pdbx_description
1 polymer ?
#
loop_
_entity_poly.entity_id
_entity_poly.type
_entity_poly.pdbx_seq_one_letter_code
_entity_poly.pdbx_strand_id
1 'polypeptide(L)'
;MRYHSLSMAQEFLRRRLQAGYGPEVVVPVDPDAVGLHESATEALQSAAEKVAAQAGLPPQHVAARMFDNIFRLEPSDTLVLVVAVPERGVEMFVEIPAKLWRLASQDSPAGG
;
A
#
# COMPACT_ATOMS: atom_id res chain seq x y z
N MET A 1 12.25 2.47 -16.66
CA MET A 1 11.90 2.76 -15.25
C MET A 1 11.84 4.27 -15.05
N ARG A 2 10.65 4.86 -15.01
CA ARG A 2 10.50 6.24 -14.53
C ARG A 2 10.58 6.17 -13.02
N TYR A 3 11.66 6.70 -12.43
CA TYR A 3 11.67 6.99 -11.01
C TYR A 3 10.66 8.12 -10.77
N HIS A 4 9.45 7.78 -10.32
CA HIS A 4 8.62 8.79 -9.68
C HIS A 4 9.38 9.25 -8.43
N SER A 5 9.75 10.52 -8.40
CA SER A 5 10.32 11.11 -7.18
C SER A 5 9.25 11.03 -6.10
N LEU A 6 9.56 10.37 -4.99
CA LEU A 6 8.64 10.28 -3.86
C LEU A 6 8.28 11.67 -3.37
N SER A 7 7.02 11.87 -3.01
CA SER A 7 6.66 13.06 -2.26
C SER A 7 7.37 13.08 -0.90
N MET A 8 7.51 14.25 -0.28
CA MET A 8 8.08 14.36 1.06
C MET A 8 7.33 13.49 2.09
N ALA A 9 6.00 13.38 1.95
CA ALA A 9 5.18 12.53 2.80
C ALA A 9 5.50 11.04 2.60
N GLN A 10 5.62 10.59 1.34
CA GLN A 10 6.00 9.21 1.02
C GLN A 10 7.41 8.87 1.51
N GLU A 11 8.38 9.77 1.37
CA GLU A 11 9.73 9.56 1.86
C GLU A 11 9.79 9.48 3.40
N PHE A 12 9.00 10.31 4.09
CA PHE A 12 8.85 10.22 5.54
C PHE A 12 8.27 8.86 5.96
N LEU A 13 7.18 8.43 5.31
CA LEU A 13 6.54 7.14 5.58
C LEU A 13 7.51 5.98 5.31
N ARG A 14 8.22 6.00 4.18
CA ARG A 14 9.25 5.00 3.85
C ARG A 14 10.28 4.85 4.95
N ARG A 15 10.82 5.97 5.46
CA ARG A 15 11.80 5.95 6.56
C ARG A 15 11.21 5.44 7.87
N ARG A 16 9.96 5.80 8.17
CA ARG A 16 9.28 5.31 9.39
C ARG A 16 9.04 3.80 9.31
N LEU A 17 8.60 3.30 8.16
CA LEU A 17 8.47 1.86 7.89
C LEU A 17 9.83 1.18 7.97
N GLN A 18 10.87 1.75 7.36
CA GLN A 18 12.24 1.20 7.40
C GLN A 18 12.77 1.04 8.83
N ALA A 19 12.43 1.98 9.72
CA ALA A 19 12.77 1.88 11.14
C ALA A 19 11.93 0.82 11.88
N GLY A 20 10.67 0.62 11.47
CA GLY A 20 9.74 -0.32 12.10
C GLY A 20 9.97 -1.79 11.70
N TYR A 21 10.21 -2.05 10.41
CA TYR A 21 10.43 -3.39 9.86
C TYR A 21 11.92 -3.82 9.88
N GLY A 22 12.78 -3.01 10.51
CA GLY A 22 14.16 -3.35 10.87
C GLY A 22 15.00 -3.84 9.69
N PRO A 23 15.26 -5.16 9.57
CA PRO A 23 16.10 -5.73 8.52
C PRO A 23 15.50 -5.67 7.10
N GLU A 24 14.19 -5.48 6.96
CA GLU A 24 13.56 -5.46 5.64
C GLU A 24 13.83 -4.15 4.91
N VAL A 25 14.06 -4.21 3.60
CA VAL A 25 14.22 -3.02 2.77
C VAL A 25 12.84 -2.55 2.31
N VAL A 26 12.52 -1.28 2.60
CA VAL A 26 11.23 -0.68 2.21
C VAL A 26 11.35 -0.01 0.86
N VAL A 27 10.69 -0.57 -0.14
CA VAL A 27 10.73 -0.14 -1.54
C VAL A 27 9.38 0.43 -1.95
N PRO A 28 9.29 1.67 -2.45
CA PRO A 28 8.01 2.20 -2.95
C PRO A 28 7.55 1.42 -4.18
N VAL A 29 6.24 1.19 -4.29
CA VAL A 29 5.63 0.50 -5.43
C VAL A 29 4.68 1.44 -6.15
N ASP A 30 4.71 1.39 -7.48
CA ASP A 30 3.74 2.10 -8.31
C ASP A 30 2.36 1.42 -8.14
N PRO A 31 1.33 2.14 -7.64
CA PRO A 31 0.01 1.56 -7.42
C PRO A 31 -0.62 0.99 -8.69
N ASP A 32 -0.37 1.61 -9.84
CA ASP A 32 -0.91 1.15 -11.13
C ASP A 32 -0.29 -0.19 -11.57
N ALA A 33 0.85 -0.55 -10.96
CA ALA A 33 1.54 -1.81 -11.19
C ALA A 33 1.13 -2.90 -10.19
N VAL A 34 0.20 -2.67 -9.25
CA VAL A 34 -0.21 -3.67 -8.25
C VAL A 34 -1.51 -4.36 -8.64
N GLY A 35 -1.44 -5.67 -8.87
CA GLY A 35 -2.61 -6.54 -8.93
C GLY A 35 -2.85 -7.23 -7.60
N LEU A 36 -4.06 -7.15 -7.06
CA LEU A 36 -4.45 -7.80 -5.80
C LEU A 36 -5.36 -8.99 -6.05
N HIS A 37 -5.21 -10.02 -5.21
CA HIS A 37 -6.18 -11.11 -5.13
C HIS A 37 -7.50 -10.61 -4.53
N GLU A 38 -8.64 -11.20 -4.90
CA GLU A 38 -9.98 -10.79 -4.46
C GLU A 38 -10.08 -10.66 -2.94
N SER A 39 -9.60 -11.65 -2.20
CA SER A 39 -9.57 -11.64 -0.73
C SER A 39 -8.74 -10.48 -0.13
N ALA A 40 -7.69 -10.02 -0.81
CA ALA A 40 -6.94 -8.84 -0.37
C ALA A 40 -7.70 -7.55 -0.67
N THR A 41 -8.41 -7.49 -1.80
CA THR A 41 -9.29 -6.36 -2.15
C THR A 41 -10.41 -6.20 -1.12
N GLU A 42 -11.08 -7.29 -0.73
CA GLU A 42 -12.11 -7.28 0.31
C GLU A 42 -11.56 -6.82 1.67
N ALA A 43 -10.39 -7.34 2.05
CA ALA A 43 -9.73 -6.97 3.30
C ALA A 43 -9.38 -5.46 3.32
N LEU A 44 -8.87 -4.93 2.20
CA LEU A 44 -8.60 -3.49 2.05
C LEU A 44 -9.87 -2.66 2.13
N GLN A 45 -10.96 -3.09 1.49
CA GLN A 45 -12.24 -2.39 1.57
C GLN A 45 -12.75 -2.34 3.02
N SER A 46 -12.70 -3.45 3.76
CA SER A 46 -13.05 -3.48 5.18
C SER A 46 -12.14 -2.56 6.02
N ALA A 47 -10.86 -2.51 5.68
CA ALA A 47 -9.91 -1.59 6.29
C ALA A 47 -10.31 -0.11 6.04
N ALA A 48 -10.63 0.24 4.80
CA ALA A 48 -11.08 1.58 4.42
C ALA A 48 -12.32 2.00 5.21
N GLU A 49 -13.29 1.10 5.34
CA GLU A 49 -14.53 1.33 6.11
C GLU A 49 -14.23 1.61 7.59
N LYS A 50 -13.31 0.84 8.20
CA LYS A 50 -12.91 1.06 9.61
C LYS A 50 -12.23 2.40 9.81
N VAL A 51 -11.28 2.76 8.94
CA VAL A 51 -10.60 4.07 8.98
C VAL A 51 -11.60 5.20 8.75
N ALA A 52 -12.52 5.03 7.80
CA ALA A 52 -13.56 6.01 7.51
C ALA A 52 -14.48 6.23 8.71
N ALA A 53 -14.91 5.14 9.37
CA ALA A 53 -15.72 5.21 10.57
C ALA A 53 -14.98 5.92 11.72
N GLN A 54 -13.71 5.60 11.94
CA GLN A 54 -12.88 6.26 12.96
C GLN A 54 -12.64 7.75 12.66
N ALA A 55 -12.46 8.09 11.38
CA ALA A 55 -12.24 9.45 10.93
C ALA A 55 -13.52 10.28 10.83
N GLY A 56 -14.70 9.66 10.92
CA GLY A 56 -16.00 10.31 10.69
C GLY A 56 -16.16 10.78 9.24
N LEU A 57 -15.65 10.00 8.27
CA LEU A 57 -15.68 10.30 6.84
C LEU A 57 -16.45 9.23 6.05
N PRO A 58 -16.96 9.55 4.85
CA PRO A 58 -17.50 8.54 3.94
C PRO A 58 -16.40 7.59 3.44
N PRO A 59 -16.64 6.26 3.36
CA PRO A 59 -15.64 5.27 2.92
C PRO A 59 -14.96 5.60 1.59
N GLN A 60 -15.68 6.17 0.62
CA GLN A 60 -15.12 6.55 -0.67
C GLN A 60 -13.96 7.56 -0.58
N HIS A 61 -13.92 8.41 0.46
CA HIS A 61 -12.84 9.39 0.65
C HIS A 61 -11.56 8.72 1.12
N VAL A 62 -11.67 7.62 1.87
CA VAL A 62 -10.54 6.82 2.33
C VAL A 62 -10.09 5.87 1.23
N ALA A 63 -11.04 5.26 0.50
CA ALA A 63 -10.74 4.31 -0.56
C ALA A 63 -9.88 4.90 -1.68
N ALA A 64 -10.15 6.15 -2.07
CA ALA A 64 -9.38 6.85 -3.09
C ALA A 64 -7.90 7.06 -2.71
N ARG A 65 -7.58 7.08 -1.41
CA ARG A 65 -6.23 7.34 -0.88
C ARG A 65 -5.48 6.08 -0.48
N MET A 66 -6.13 4.90 -0.51
CA MET A 66 -5.52 3.65 -0.06
C MET A 66 -4.25 3.30 -0.83
N PHE A 67 -4.19 3.71 -2.09
CA PHE A 67 -3.08 3.40 -3.00
C PHE A 67 -2.05 4.54 -3.08
N ASP A 68 -2.21 5.63 -2.34
CA ASP A 68 -1.28 6.77 -2.36
C ASP A 68 0.08 6.40 -1.75
N ASN A 69 0.11 5.43 -0.84
CA ASN A 69 1.30 5.06 -0.07
C ASN A 69 1.43 3.54 0.00
N ILE A 70 2.07 2.96 -1.01
CA ILE A 70 2.30 1.52 -1.12
C ILE A 70 3.79 1.24 -1.13
N PHE A 71 4.18 0.29 -0.29
CA PHE A 71 5.56 -0.14 -0.18
C PHE A 71 5.63 -1.66 -0.20
N ARG A 72 6.70 -2.19 -0.78
CA ARG A 72 7.09 -3.59 -0.69
C ARG A 72 8.21 -3.72 0.33
N LEU A 73 8.09 -4.72 1.19
CA LEU A 73 9.15 -5.15 2.08
C LEU A 73 9.95 -6.26 1.39
N GLU A 74 11.26 -6.07 1.28
CA GLU A 74 12.17 -7.11 0.80
C GLU A 74 12.97 -7.71 1.98
N PRO A 75 13.15 -9.04 2.03
CA PRO A 75 12.84 -10.02 1.00
C PRO A 75 11.47 -10.72 1.14
N SER A 76 10.61 -10.32 2.10
CA SER A 76 9.35 -11.05 2.33
C SER A 76 8.32 -10.91 1.21
N ASP A 77 8.50 -9.93 0.31
CA ASP A 77 7.53 -9.49 -0.68
C ASP A 77 6.17 -9.15 -0.04
N THR A 78 6.17 -8.73 1.24
CA THR A 78 4.97 -8.20 1.90
C THR A 78 4.68 -6.82 1.35
N LEU A 79 3.44 -6.58 0.91
CA LEU A 79 2.98 -5.26 0.50
C LEU A 79 2.38 -4.55 1.72
N VAL A 80 2.85 -3.34 2.00
CA VAL A 80 2.35 -2.48 3.06
C VAL A 80 1.67 -1.27 2.44
N LEU A 81 0.38 -1.11 2.73
CA LEU A 81 -0.39 0.06 2.37
C LEU A 81 -0.60 0.92 3.62
N VAL A 82 -0.29 2.21 3.51
CA VAL A 82 -0.51 3.17 4.59
C VAL A 82 -1.74 4.00 4.29
N VAL A 83 -2.81 3.77 5.04
CA VAL A 83 -4.06 4.52 4.93
C VAL A 83 -4.07 5.58 6.04
N ALA A 84 -3.92 6.84 5.66
CA ALA A 84 -3.88 7.95 6.59
C ALA A 84 -4.96 9.00 6.30
N VAL A 85 -5.58 9.52 7.36
CA VAL A 85 -6.43 10.71 7.36
C VAL A 85 -5.81 11.70 8.36
N PRO A 86 -4.72 12.40 7.98
CA PRO A 86 -3.96 13.26 8.89
C PRO A 86 -4.80 14.36 9.54
N GLU A 87 -5.76 14.92 8.79
CA GLU A 87 -6.69 15.95 9.26
C GLU A 87 -7.60 15.47 10.41
N ARG A 88 -7.70 14.15 10.62
CA ARG A 88 -8.44 13.52 11.72
C ARG A 88 -7.52 12.77 12.69
N GLY A 89 -6.21 12.76 12.45
CA GLY A 89 -5.24 12.01 13.26
C GLY A 89 -5.43 10.49 13.21
N VAL A 90 -6.04 9.96 12.14
CA VAL A 90 -6.27 8.51 11.97
C VAL A 90 -5.27 7.94 10.98
N GLU A 91 -4.65 6.83 11.34
CA GLU A 91 -3.70 6.12 10.49
C GLU A 91 -3.77 4.62 10.74
N MET A 92 -3.63 3.84 9.67
CA MET A 92 -3.61 2.39 9.72
C MET A 92 -2.66 1.82 8.67
N PHE A 93 -1.96 0.76 9.05
CA PHE A 93 -1.10 -0.03 8.17
C PHE A 93 -1.84 -1.31 7.80
N VAL A 94 -1.86 -1.62 6.51
CA VAL A 94 -2.40 -2.88 5.99
C VAL A 94 -1.26 -3.67 5.37
N GLU A 95 -1.02 -4.87 5.91
CA GLU A 95 -0.02 -5.80 5.40
C GLU A 95 -0.71 -6.86 4.55
N ILE A 96 -0.23 -7.02 3.32
CA ILE A 96 -0.71 -8.01 2.35
C ILE A 96 0.44 -8.97 2.06
N PRO A 97 0.33 -10.25 2.47
CA PRO A 97 1.35 -11.26 2.20
C PRO A 97 1.59 -11.45 0.70
N ALA A 98 2.82 -11.80 0.31
CA ALA A 98 3.27 -11.99 -1.07
C ALA A 98 2.33 -12.82 -1.96
N LYS A 99 1.68 -13.85 -1.38
CA LYS A 99 0.76 -14.74 -2.10
C LYS A 99 -0.55 -14.08 -2.57
N LEU A 100 -0.87 -12.88 -2.07
CA LEU A 100 -2.15 -12.19 -2.32
C LEU A 100 -2.01 -10.96 -3.23
N TRP A 101 -0.83 -10.73 -3.80
CA TRP A 101 -0.61 -9.64 -4.76
C TRP A 101 0.46 -10.01 -5.78
N ARG A 102 0.54 -9.24 -6.85
CA ARG A 102 1.54 -9.39 -7.91
C ARG A 102 1.81 -8.06 -8.60
N LEU A 103 2.98 -7.93 -9.22
CA LEU A 103 3.23 -6.82 -10.14
C LEU A 103 2.57 -7.08 -11.49
N ALA A 104 1.74 -6.15 -11.96
CA ALA A 104 1.04 -6.22 -13.25
C ALA A 104 1.98 -6.41 -14.45
N SER A 105 3.26 -6.04 -14.32
CA SER A 105 4.28 -6.22 -15.36
C SER A 105 4.77 -7.66 -15.54
N GLN A 106 4.33 -8.63 -14.74
CA GLN A 106 4.75 -10.04 -14.86
C GLN A 106 3.82 -10.93 -15.71
N ASP A 107 2.72 -10.40 -16.27
CA ASP A 107 1.82 -11.11 -17.21
C ASP A 107 2.03 -10.69 -18.68
N SER A 108 3.29 -10.56 -19.14
CA SER A 108 3.55 -10.74 -20.58
C SER A 108 3.88 -12.21 -20.80
N PRO A 109 3.01 -13.03 -21.44
CA PRO A 109 3.44 -14.33 -21.92
C PRO A 109 4.52 -14.08 -22.97
N ALA A 110 5.78 -14.26 -22.57
CA ALA A 110 6.87 -14.44 -23.50
C ALA A 110 6.69 -15.81 -24.16
N GLY A 111 6.15 -15.81 -25.38
CA GLY A 111 6.30 -16.92 -26.33
C GLY A 111 5.16 -17.94 -26.34
N GLY A 112 4.47 -17.98 -27.48
CA GLY A 112 3.62 -19.05 -27.97
C GLY A 112 3.37 -18.83 -29.44
#